data_AF-A0A3A5USN0-F1
#
_entry.id   AF-A0A3A5USN0-F1
#
_cell.length_a   1.000
_cell.length_b   1.000
_cell.length_c   1.000
_cell.angle_alpha   90.00
_cell.angle_beta   90.00
_cell.angle_gamma   90.00
#
_symmetry.space_group_name_H-M   'P 1'
#
loop_
_entity.id
_entity.type
_entity.pdbx_description
1 polymer ?
#
loop_
_entity_poly.entity_id
_entity_poly.type
_entity_poly.pdbx_seq_one_letter_code
_entity_poly.pdbx_strand_id
1 'polypeptide(L)'
;MISSEATLSRKERKAQRRLEKALKKNHGRMPASLSDALSGDDSLPLDSAAKEFWLKDLQNPLRVVVLPTLKILLSATLHITYYLKRLSPIQWRAHRFLQWQICFFMKYFVRPEANILILRHFQTESNLLNFVIDNSGKEGVDSVDIYPKEIQDLMVQTFVHHDQGILMTMRDLGKMDGEHWPVAEKDLSWKNWKPIRVDYSPAKKKWTQFLDFETAHELFKTTFCFWLTAKEYEAAINSFQFDHSVGLRIDEIIGAANFADLAYNRFPMILVGPTGLSYRFLMHGFFVEHAHAHLERMRAGMGLEN
;
A
#
# COMPACT_ATOMS: atom_id res chain seq x y z
N MET A 1 22.89 52.96 25.72
CA MET A 1 22.62 51.62 25.15
C MET A 1 22.02 51.83 23.78
N ILE A 2 22.83 51.71 22.73
CA ILE A 2 22.36 51.86 21.34
C ILE A 2 21.95 50.45 20.88
N SER A 3 20.66 50.26 20.66
CA SER A 3 20.13 49.04 20.04
C SER A 3 20.70 48.95 18.63
N SER A 4 21.58 47.97 18.38
CA SER A 4 22.04 47.67 17.02
C SER A 4 20.90 46.92 16.31
N GLU A 5 20.01 47.67 15.64
CA GLU A 5 19.11 47.07 14.66
C GLU A 5 19.97 46.41 13.57
N ALA A 6 19.95 45.08 13.52
CA ALA A 6 20.67 44.32 12.52
C ALA A 6 20.18 44.74 11.12
N THR A 7 21.05 45.39 10.35
CA THR A 7 20.72 45.90 9.02
C THR A 7 20.50 44.73 8.06
N LEU A 8 19.24 44.35 7.85
CA LEU A 8 18.87 43.26 6.94
C LEU A 8 19.52 43.46 5.56
N SER A 9 20.14 42.40 5.04
CA SER A 9 20.69 42.36 3.69
C SER A 9 19.60 42.62 2.64
N ARG A 10 20.01 43.00 1.43
CA ARG A 10 19.06 43.17 0.30
C ARG A 10 18.27 41.89 0.01
N LYS A 11 18.88 40.71 0.23
CA LYS A 11 18.24 39.41 0.02
C LYS A 11 17.14 39.15 1.06
N GLU A 12 17.41 39.44 2.32
CA GLU A 12 16.45 39.29 3.43
C GLU A 12 15.27 40.25 3.28
N ARG A 13 15.51 41.52 2.96
CA ARG A 13 14.44 42.49 2.68
C ARG A 13 13.54 42.05 1.51
N LYS A 14 14.11 41.45 0.47
CA LYS A 14 13.35 40.90 -0.66
C LYS A 14 12.53 39.67 -0.26
N ALA A 15 13.09 38.79 0.58
CA ALA A 15 12.39 37.63 1.11
C ALA A 15 11.22 38.05 2.01
N GLN A 16 11.44 39.00 2.91
CA GLN A 16 10.42 39.55 3.81
C GLN A 16 9.26 40.19 3.04
N ARG A 17 9.54 41.04 2.04
CA ARG A 17 8.49 41.60 1.15
C ARG A 17 7.69 40.54 0.40
N ARG A 18 8.35 39.45 -0.03
CA ARG A 18 7.66 38.32 -0.68
C ARG A 18 6.75 37.59 0.30
N LEU A 19 7.22 37.36 1.52
CA LEU A 19 6.45 36.75 2.59
C LEU A 19 5.24 37.62 2.97
N GLU A 20 5.43 38.91 3.24
CA GLU A 20 4.35 39.86 3.55
C GLU A 20 3.29 39.91 2.44
N LYS A 21 3.72 39.94 1.17
CA LYS A 21 2.81 39.90 0.02
C LYS A 21 2.03 38.57 -0.03
N ALA A 22 2.69 37.44 0.27
CA ALA A 22 2.05 36.13 0.31
C ALA A 22 1.04 36.05 1.46
N LEU A 23 1.39 36.51 2.66
CA LEU A 23 0.49 36.56 3.83
C LEU A 23 -0.73 37.44 3.55
N LYS A 24 -0.52 38.66 3.02
CA LYS A 24 -1.62 39.57 2.68
C LYS A 24 -2.58 38.97 1.64
N LYS A 25 -2.06 38.24 0.66
CA LYS A 25 -2.89 37.55 -0.35
C LYS A 25 -3.68 36.38 0.25
N ASN A 26 -3.18 35.75 1.30
CA ASN A 26 -3.74 34.53 1.89
C ASN A 26 -4.32 34.79 3.30
N HIS A 27 -5.00 35.92 3.50
CA HIS A 27 -5.69 36.25 4.76
C HIS A 27 -4.82 36.16 6.03
N GLY A 28 -3.54 36.56 5.93
CA GLY A 28 -2.59 36.51 7.04
C GLY A 28 -1.99 35.13 7.30
N ARG A 29 -2.29 34.12 6.48
CA ARG A 29 -1.75 32.76 6.60
C ARG A 29 -0.68 32.50 5.55
N MET A 30 0.29 31.63 5.86
CA MET A 30 1.22 31.16 4.84
C MET A 30 0.45 30.28 3.83
N PRO A 31 0.70 30.44 2.51
CA PRO A 31 0.16 29.51 1.54
C PRO A 31 0.73 28.11 1.82
N ALA A 32 -0.14 27.10 1.84
CA ALA A 32 0.23 25.70 1.97
C ALA A 32 0.18 25.03 0.60
N SER A 33 1.16 24.19 0.30
CA SER A 33 1.09 23.23 -0.80
C SER A 33 0.25 22.01 -0.40
N LEU A 34 -0.15 21.20 -1.38
CA LEU A 34 -0.79 19.91 -1.11
C LEU A 34 0.09 19.02 -0.21
N SER A 35 1.41 19.04 -0.44
CA SER A 35 2.35 18.26 0.36
C SER A 35 2.41 18.74 1.81
N ASP A 36 2.27 20.05 2.06
CA ASP A 36 2.26 20.59 3.43
C ASP A 36 1.00 20.13 4.17
N ALA A 37 -0.15 20.16 3.50
CA ALA A 37 -1.42 19.70 4.06
C ALA A 37 -1.38 18.19 4.36
N LEU A 38 -0.96 17.37 3.40
CA LEU A 38 -0.83 15.92 3.59
C LEU A 38 0.19 15.56 4.68
N SER A 39 1.30 16.30 4.77
CA SER A 39 2.29 16.10 5.83
C SER A 39 1.75 16.42 7.22
N GLY A 40 0.95 17.50 7.34
CA GLY A 40 0.39 17.95 8.61
C GLY A 40 -0.86 17.20 9.07
N ASP A 41 -1.59 16.54 8.18
CA ASP A 41 -2.82 15.80 8.53
C ASP A 41 -2.49 14.44 9.16
N ASP A 42 -2.93 14.21 10.40
CA ASP A 42 -2.76 12.99 11.17
C ASP A 42 -4.09 12.28 11.48
N SER A 43 -5.20 12.75 10.89
CA SER A 43 -6.55 12.20 11.12
C SER A 43 -6.69 10.75 10.66
N LEU A 44 -5.93 10.35 9.63
CA LEU A 44 -5.79 8.97 9.19
C LEU A 44 -4.41 8.42 9.60
N PRO A 45 -4.34 7.50 10.56
CA PRO A 45 -3.07 7.01 11.10
C PRO A 45 -2.27 6.30 10.00
N LEU A 46 -1.04 6.75 9.76
CA LEU A 46 -0.12 6.11 8.84
C LEU A 46 1.25 6.06 9.50
N ASP A 47 2.02 5.01 9.21
CA ASP A 47 3.41 4.92 9.63
C ASP A 47 4.21 6.13 9.08
N SER A 48 5.05 6.74 9.92
CA SER A 48 5.76 7.96 9.55
C SER A 48 6.71 7.76 8.38
N ALA A 49 7.38 6.61 8.29
CA ALA A 49 8.27 6.29 7.18
C ALA A 49 7.46 6.05 5.90
N ALA A 50 6.33 5.33 5.98
CA ALA A 50 5.43 5.15 4.84
C ALA A 50 4.90 6.50 4.33
N LYS A 51 4.47 7.39 5.22
CA LYS A 51 3.99 8.75 4.89
C LYS A 51 5.07 9.55 4.15
N GLU A 52 6.31 9.53 4.64
CA GLU A 52 7.43 10.21 4.01
C GLU A 52 7.69 9.69 2.58
N PHE A 53 7.71 8.37 2.39
CA PHE A 53 7.94 7.77 1.08
C PHE A 53 6.79 8.04 0.10
N TRP A 54 5.54 7.99 0.55
CA TRP A 54 4.39 8.37 -0.26
C TRP A 54 4.47 9.82 -0.73
N LEU A 55 4.77 10.77 0.17
CA LEU A 55 4.92 12.18 -0.19
C LEU A 55 6.03 12.38 -1.23
N LYS A 56 7.17 11.72 -1.06
CA LYS A 56 8.29 11.77 -2.04
C LYS A 56 7.95 11.14 -3.39
N ASP A 57 7.15 10.07 -3.39
CA ASP A 57 6.71 9.41 -4.61
C ASP A 57 5.70 10.28 -5.38
N LEU A 58 4.74 10.90 -4.68
CA LEU A 58 3.76 11.84 -5.25
C LEU A 58 4.40 13.07 -5.91
N GLN A 59 5.55 13.51 -5.39
CA GLN A 59 6.31 14.63 -5.96
C GLN A 59 7.13 14.25 -7.21
N ASN A 60 7.01 13.03 -7.74
CA ASN A 60 7.71 12.63 -8.97
C ASN A 60 7.23 13.48 -10.18
N PRO A 61 8.11 14.29 -10.81
CA PRO A 61 7.71 15.12 -11.95
C PRO A 61 7.29 14.28 -13.17
N LEU A 62 7.78 13.05 -13.30
CA LEU A 62 7.40 12.17 -14.40
C LEU A 62 5.94 11.73 -14.34
N ARG A 63 5.29 11.86 -13.18
CA ARG A 63 3.86 11.59 -13.01
C ARG A 63 2.98 12.47 -13.91
N VAL A 64 3.45 13.65 -14.31
CA VAL A 64 2.68 14.57 -15.15
C VAL A 64 2.60 14.12 -16.61
N VAL A 65 3.64 13.44 -17.11
CA VAL A 65 3.76 13.08 -18.54
C VAL A 65 3.85 11.57 -18.74
N VAL A 66 4.77 10.90 -18.04
CA VAL A 66 5.04 9.48 -18.21
C VAL A 66 3.86 8.63 -17.75
N LEU A 67 3.30 8.94 -16.57
CA LEU A 67 2.14 8.20 -16.04
C LEU A 67 0.94 8.21 -17.00
N PRO A 68 0.38 9.36 -17.45
CA PRO A 68 -0.79 9.33 -18.32
C PRO A 68 -0.52 8.63 -19.66
N THR A 69 0.66 8.82 -20.26
CA THR A 69 1.03 8.15 -21.50
C THR A 69 1.11 6.63 -21.32
N LEU A 70 1.86 6.15 -20.32
CA LEU A 70 1.99 4.72 -20.06
C LEU A 70 0.66 4.10 -19.61
N LYS A 71 -0.13 4.81 -18.80
CA LYS A 71 -1.46 4.36 -18.37
C LYS A 71 -2.38 4.10 -19.54
N ILE A 72 -2.42 4.96 -20.56
CA ILE A 72 -3.22 4.74 -21.76
C ILE A 72 -2.75 3.50 -22.52
N LEU A 73 -1.45 3.41 -22.83
CA LEU A 73 -0.88 2.32 -23.63
C LEU A 73 -0.98 0.96 -22.94
N LEU A 74 -0.65 0.92 -21.64
CA LEU A 74 -0.67 -0.30 -20.84
C LEU A 74 -2.10 -0.71 -20.50
N SER A 75 -3.01 0.23 -20.25
CA SER A 75 -4.43 -0.11 -20.08
C SER A 75 -5.02 -0.70 -21.36
N ALA A 76 -4.72 -0.16 -22.54
CA ALA A 76 -5.18 -0.74 -23.80
C ALA A 76 -4.63 -2.17 -23.97
N THR A 77 -3.31 -2.35 -23.79
CA THR A 77 -2.65 -3.66 -23.84
C THR A 77 -3.26 -4.65 -22.84
N LEU A 78 -3.54 -4.19 -21.61
CA LEU A 78 -4.14 -5.01 -20.56
C LEU A 78 -5.53 -5.49 -20.95
N HIS A 79 -6.41 -4.60 -21.44
CA HIS A 79 -7.78 -4.98 -21.80
C HIS A 79 -7.80 -5.93 -23.00
N ILE A 80 -6.95 -5.70 -24.00
CA ILE A 80 -6.79 -6.61 -25.14
C ILE A 80 -6.30 -7.97 -24.65
N THR A 81 -5.23 -8.01 -23.86
CA THR A 81 -4.66 -9.26 -23.32
C THR A 81 -5.69 -10.02 -22.48
N TYR A 82 -6.39 -9.32 -21.60
CA TYR A 82 -7.41 -9.88 -20.73
C TYR A 82 -8.58 -10.48 -21.53
N TYR A 83 -9.07 -9.76 -22.54
CA TYR A 83 -10.13 -10.24 -23.42
C TYR A 83 -9.69 -11.50 -24.19
N LEU A 84 -8.51 -11.46 -24.83
CA LEU A 84 -7.97 -12.60 -25.57
C LEU A 84 -7.78 -13.83 -24.66
N LYS A 85 -7.27 -13.63 -23.44
CA LYS A 85 -7.11 -14.73 -22.49
C LYS A 85 -8.41 -15.35 -22.02
N ARG A 86 -9.48 -14.58 -21.88
CA ARG A 86 -10.78 -15.14 -21.49
C ARG A 86 -11.46 -15.90 -22.62
N LEU A 87 -11.20 -15.53 -23.87
CA LEU A 87 -11.72 -16.26 -25.04
C LEU A 87 -10.86 -17.47 -25.43
N SER A 88 -9.56 -17.42 -25.18
CA SER A 88 -8.65 -18.46 -25.61
C SER A 88 -8.89 -19.77 -24.83
N PRO A 89 -9.15 -20.90 -25.52
CA PRO A 89 -9.19 -22.21 -24.88
C PRO A 89 -7.80 -22.65 -24.39
N ILE A 90 -6.74 -22.07 -24.94
CA ILE A 90 -5.36 -22.34 -24.55
C ILE A 90 -4.96 -21.32 -23.48
N GLN A 91 -4.62 -21.83 -22.30
CA GLN A 91 -4.12 -21.04 -21.17
C GLN A 91 -2.63 -21.32 -20.96
N TRP A 92 -1.88 -20.29 -20.58
CA TRP A 92 -0.47 -20.42 -20.23
C TRP A 92 -0.15 -19.65 -18.96
N ARG A 93 0.93 -20.06 -18.30
CA ARG A 93 1.48 -19.38 -17.13
C ARG A 93 3.01 -19.45 -17.14
N ALA A 94 3.65 -18.43 -16.57
CA ALA A 94 5.10 -18.40 -16.41
C ALA A 94 5.50 -17.70 -15.10
N HIS A 95 5.10 -18.25 -13.95
CA HIS A 95 5.25 -17.62 -12.63
C HIS A 95 6.69 -17.19 -12.31
N ARG A 96 7.68 -18.07 -12.56
CA ARG A 96 9.09 -17.74 -12.30
C ARG A 96 9.60 -16.61 -13.20
N PHE A 97 9.16 -16.57 -14.46
CA PHE A 97 9.54 -15.52 -15.40
C PHE A 97 8.84 -14.20 -15.07
N LEU A 98 7.56 -14.25 -14.72
CA LEU A 98 6.78 -13.12 -14.21
C LEU A 98 7.48 -12.48 -13.01
N GLN A 99 7.80 -13.28 -12.00
CA GLN A 99 8.44 -12.80 -10.78
C GLN A 99 9.83 -12.23 -11.06
N TRP A 100 10.63 -12.93 -11.86
CA TRP A 100 11.93 -12.42 -12.30
C TRP A 100 11.81 -11.06 -13.01
N GLN A 101 10.83 -10.91 -13.91
CA GLN A 101 10.61 -9.68 -14.65
C GLN A 101 10.21 -8.53 -13.70
N ILE A 102 9.35 -8.78 -12.72
CA ILE A 102 8.97 -7.78 -11.71
C ILE A 102 10.17 -7.39 -10.87
N CYS A 103 10.92 -8.34 -10.31
CA CYS A 103 12.12 -8.05 -9.52
C CYS A 103 13.17 -7.30 -10.34
N PHE A 104 13.33 -7.63 -11.62
CA PHE A 104 14.18 -6.89 -12.56
C PHE A 104 13.69 -5.44 -12.70
N PHE A 105 12.41 -5.22 -12.97
CA PHE A 105 11.86 -3.87 -13.07
C PHE A 105 12.00 -3.07 -11.77
N MET A 106 11.71 -3.69 -10.61
CA MET A 106 11.90 -3.07 -9.30
C MET A 106 13.34 -2.63 -9.08
N LYS A 107 14.31 -3.51 -9.40
CA LYS A 107 15.74 -3.25 -9.19
C LYS A 107 16.30 -2.14 -10.09
N TYR A 108 15.77 -1.97 -11.30
CA TYR A 108 16.37 -1.08 -12.30
C TYR A 108 15.52 0.13 -12.65
N PHE A 109 14.19 0.07 -12.58
CA PHE A 109 13.31 1.13 -13.13
C PHE A 109 12.39 1.78 -12.09
N VAL A 110 11.97 1.04 -11.07
CA VAL A 110 11.10 1.58 -10.01
C VAL A 110 11.92 2.39 -9.01
N ARG A 111 11.40 3.56 -8.63
CA ARG A 111 12.01 4.42 -7.61
C ARG A 111 12.19 3.67 -6.29
N PRO A 112 13.28 3.93 -5.55
CA PRO A 112 13.49 3.26 -4.28
C PRO A 112 12.38 3.49 -3.26
N GLU A 113 11.78 4.68 -3.24
CA GLU A 113 10.66 5.01 -2.37
C GLU A 113 9.45 4.09 -2.64
N ALA A 114 9.10 3.89 -3.91
CA ALA A 114 8.05 2.96 -4.33
C ALA A 114 8.39 1.50 -4.00
N ASN A 115 9.65 1.07 -4.17
CA ASN A 115 10.07 -0.28 -3.79
C ASN A 115 9.92 -0.53 -2.28
N ILE A 116 10.23 0.46 -1.44
CA ILE A 116 10.04 0.35 0.02
C ILE A 116 8.56 0.18 0.33
N LEU A 117 7.69 0.99 -0.28
CA LEU A 117 6.24 0.88 -0.10
C LEU A 117 5.71 -0.51 -0.52
N ILE A 118 6.20 -1.06 -1.64
CA ILE A 118 5.85 -2.41 -2.10
C ILE A 118 6.29 -3.48 -1.09
N LEU A 119 7.54 -3.45 -0.63
CA LEU A 119 8.04 -4.43 0.35
C LEU A 119 7.30 -4.33 1.69
N ARG A 120 7.00 -3.11 2.12
CA ARG A 120 6.29 -2.82 3.36
C ARG A 120 4.87 -3.38 3.34
N HIS A 121 4.17 -3.23 2.21
CA HIS A 121 2.80 -3.70 2.02
C HIS A 121 2.64 -5.21 2.32
N PHE A 122 3.58 -6.04 1.85
CA PHE A 122 3.54 -7.48 2.10
C PHE A 122 3.61 -7.80 3.61
N GLN A 123 4.44 -7.06 4.35
CA GLN A 123 4.61 -7.24 5.78
C GLN A 123 3.41 -6.73 6.57
N THR A 124 2.87 -5.57 6.20
CA THR A 124 1.71 -4.98 6.88
C THR A 124 0.44 -5.79 6.62
N GLU A 125 0.26 -6.34 5.42
CA GLU A 125 -0.83 -7.26 5.12
C GLU A 125 -0.71 -8.57 5.90
N SER A 126 0.48 -9.18 5.93
CA SER A 126 0.71 -10.41 6.70
C SER A 126 0.36 -10.21 8.18
N ASN A 127 0.76 -9.09 8.77
CA ASN A 127 0.38 -8.75 10.14
C ASN A 127 -1.14 -8.60 10.32
N LEU A 128 -1.82 -7.96 9.38
CA LEU A 128 -3.26 -7.75 9.43
C LEU A 128 -4.03 -9.08 9.38
N LEU A 129 -3.66 -9.96 8.45
CA LEU A 129 -4.24 -11.28 8.32
C LEU A 129 -3.95 -12.13 9.56
N ASN A 130 -2.71 -12.10 10.05
CA ASN A 130 -2.30 -12.81 11.26
C ASN A 130 -3.02 -12.33 12.51
N PHE A 131 -3.28 -11.04 12.65
CA PHE A 131 -4.09 -10.50 13.74
C PHE A 131 -5.51 -11.09 13.72
N VAL A 132 -6.12 -11.15 12.54
CA VAL A 132 -7.45 -11.77 12.39
C VAL A 132 -7.40 -13.27 12.72
N ILE A 133 -6.39 -13.99 12.23
CA ILE A 133 -6.19 -15.42 12.51
C ILE A 133 -6.05 -15.66 14.02
N ASP A 134 -5.13 -14.95 14.66
CA ASP A 134 -4.77 -15.09 16.08
C ASP A 134 -5.95 -14.81 17.03
N ASN A 135 -6.90 -13.98 16.60
CA ASN A 135 -8.07 -13.58 17.39
C ASN A 135 -9.40 -14.16 16.85
N SER A 136 -9.32 -15.09 15.89
CA SER A 136 -10.52 -15.68 15.27
C SER A 136 -11.23 -16.73 16.14
N GLY A 137 -10.55 -17.25 17.16
CA GLY A 137 -11.00 -18.43 17.92
C GLY A 137 -11.00 -19.73 17.10
N LYS A 138 -10.52 -19.70 15.86
CA LYS A 138 -10.53 -20.86 14.97
C LYS A 138 -9.19 -21.59 14.97
N GLU A 139 -9.23 -22.88 15.26
CA GLU A 139 -8.06 -23.76 15.18
C GLU A 139 -7.79 -24.22 13.74
N GLY A 140 -6.53 -24.52 13.45
CA GLY A 140 -6.12 -25.11 12.16
C GLY A 140 -6.03 -24.12 10.98
N VAL A 141 -6.05 -22.81 11.24
CA VAL A 141 -5.76 -21.78 10.24
C VAL A 141 -4.27 -21.41 10.33
N ASP A 142 -3.53 -21.63 9.24
CA ASP A 142 -2.09 -21.34 9.18
C ASP A 142 -1.84 -19.83 9.15
N SER A 143 -0.80 -19.38 9.85
CA SER A 143 -0.33 -17.99 9.80
C SER A 143 0.27 -17.65 8.44
N VAL A 144 0.10 -16.41 8.00
CA VAL A 144 0.70 -15.86 6.79
C VAL A 144 2.12 -15.40 7.09
N ASP A 145 3.13 -16.10 6.54
CA ASP A 145 4.55 -15.78 6.75
C ASP A 145 5.20 -15.16 5.49
N ILE A 146 4.72 -13.98 5.11
CA ILE A 146 5.19 -13.24 3.92
C ILE A 146 5.81 -11.90 4.35
N TYR A 147 7.08 -11.93 4.74
CA TYR A 147 7.85 -10.77 5.18
C TYR A 147 9.12 -10.51 4.34
N PRO A 148 9.01 -10.01 3.10
CA PRO A 148 10.17 -9.70 2.27
C PRO A 148 10.87 -8.43 2.78
N LYS A 149 12.18 -8.51 3.02
CA LYS A 149 13.00 -7.37 3.50
C LYS A 149 13.66 -6.63 2.35
N GLU A 150 13.96 -7.33 1.27
CA GLU A 150 14.55 -6.77 0.06
C GLU A 150 13.91 -7.35 -1.22
N ILE A 151 14.20 -6.74 -2.37
CA ILE A 151 13.62 -7.13 -3.67
C ILE A 151 13.91 -8.61 -4.00
N GLN A 152 15.06 -9.16 -3.57
CA GLN A 152 15.40 -10.54 -3.88
C GLN A 152 14.45 -11.54 -3.21
N ASP A 153 13.93 -11.21 -2.03
CA ASP A 153 13.06 -12.10 -1.25
C ASP A 153 11.75 -12.37 -2.01
N LEU A 154 11.31 -11.41 -2.82
CA LEU A 154 10.12 -11.54 -3.68
C LEU A 154 10.28 -12.63 -4.75
N MET A 155 11.50 -13.10 -5.04
CA MET A 155 11.69 -14.26 -5.91
C MET A 155 11.13 -15.57 -5.32
N VAL A 156 11.00 -15.63 -3.99
CA VAL A 156 10.43 -16.75 -3.25
C VAL A 156 9.04 -16.37 -2.72
N GLN A 157 8.95 -15.20 -2.09
CA GLN A 157 7.73 -14.62 -1.55
C GLN A 157 6.98 -13.85 -2.65
N THR A 158 6.47 -14.60 -3.63
CA THR A 158 5.96 -14.03 -4.88
C THR A 158 4.66 -13.23 -4.69
N PHE A 159 4.41 -12.30 -5.60
CA PHE A 159 3.14 -11.55 -5.65
C PHE A 159 1.92 -12.46 -5.82
N VAL A 160 2.06 -13.56 -6.57
CA VAL A 160 0.95 -14.54 -6.74
C VAL A 160 0.66 -15.25 -5.42
N HIS A 161 1.70 -15.59 -4.65
CA HIS A 161 1.53 -16.24 -3.36
C HIS A 161 0.91 -15.29 -2.33
N HIS A 162 1.31 -14.01 -2.35
CA HIS A 162 0.68 -12.94 -1.57
C HIS A 162 -0.82 -12.86 -1.83
N ASP A 163 -1.24 -12.68 -3.08
CA ASP A 163 -2.67 -12.55 -3.42
C ASP A 163 -3.48 -13.81 -3.08
N GLN A 164 -2.86 -15.00 -3.23
CA GLN A 164 -3.47 -16.25 -2.79
C GLN A 164 -3.55 -16.36 -1.26
N GLY A 165 -2.62 -15.75 -0.51
CA GLY A 165 -2.61 -15.73 0.95
C GLY A 165 -3.90 -15.17 1.52
N ILE A 166 -4.41 -14.07 0.96
CA ILE A 166 -5.73 -13.51 1.32
C ILE A 166 -6.83 -14.55 1.08
N LEU A 167 -6.89 -15.14 -0.12
CA LEU A 167 -7.96 -16.08 -0.47
C LEU A 167 -7.95 -17.35 0.39
N MET A 168 -6.76 -17.91 0.65
CA MET A 168 -6.58 -19.07 1.52
C MET A 168 -6.99 -18.73 2.94
N THR A 169 -6.54 -17.58 3.47
CA THR A 169 -6.91 -17.11 4.81
C THR A 169 -8.42 -16.96 4.95
N MET A 170 -9.09 -16.30 3.99
CA MET A 170 -10.53 -16.07 4.05
C MET A 170 -11.33 -17.39 3.91
N ARG A 171 -10.87 -18.31 3.06
CA ARG A 171 -11.43 -19.67 2.95
C ARG A 171 -11.31 -20.41 4.28
N ASP A 172 -10.12 -20.39 4.88
CA ASP A 172 -9.80 -21.19 6.07
C ASP A 172 -10.40 -20.60 7.33
N LEU A 173 -10.57 -19.28 7.43
CA LEU A 173 -11.37 -18.63 8.48
C LEU A 173 -12.85 -19.00 8.37
N GLY A 174 -13.42 -19.07 7.17
CA GLY A 174 -14.81 -19.50 6.96
C GLY A 174 -15.83 -18.54 7.59
N LYS A 175 -16.85 -19.05 8.29
CA LYS A 175 -17.88 -18.21 8.95
C LYS A 175 -17.28 -17.25 9.98
N MET A 176 -17.91 -16.09 10.17
CA MET A 176 -17.64 -15.24 11.34
C MET A 176 -18.34 -15.85 12.55
N ASP A 177 -17.57 -16.18 13.58
CA ASP A 177 -18.08 -16.76 14.83
C ASP A 177 -17.93 -15.74 15.95
N GLY A 178 -18.98 -14.93 16.13
CA GLY A 178 -18.97 -13.79 17.05
C GLY A 178 -19.21 -14.14 18.52
N GLU A 179 -19.31 -15.43 18.88
CA GLU A 179 -19.57 -15.83 20.28
C GLU A 179 -18.54 -15.29 21.28
N HIS A 180 -17.30 -15.08 20.82
CA HIS A 180 -16.17 -14.65 21.65
C HIS A 180 -15.71 -13.21 21.34
N TRP A 181 -16.50 -12.45 20.59
CA TRP A 181 -16.19 -11.08 20.19
C TRP A 181 -17.17 -10.09 20.84
N PRO A 182 -16.73 -8.86 21.17
CA PRO A 182 -15.36 -8.37 21.06
C PRO A 182 -14.43 -8.96 22.13
N VAL A 183 -13.16 -9.14 21.79
CA VAL A 183 -12.10 -9.57 22.70
C VAL A 183 -11.66 -8.38 23.54
N ALA A 184 -11.53 -8.56 24.85
CA ALA A 184 -11.01 -7.51 25.71
C ALA A 184 -9.56 -7.15 25.32
N GLU A 185 -9.22 -5.86 25.38
CA GLU A 185 -7.93 -5.34 24.89
C GLU A 185 -6.70 -6.11 25.41
N LYS A 186 -6.72 -6.46 26.71
CA LYS A 186 -5.67 -7.23 27.39
C LYS A 186 -5.54 -8.70 26.94
N ASP A 187 -6.58 -9.25 26.34
CA ASP A 187 -6.70 -10.64 25.93
C ASP A 187 -6.49 -10.81 24.42
N LEU A 188 -6.29 -9.70 23.67
CA LEU A 188 -5.94 -9.74 22.26
C LEU A 188 -4.60 -10.44 22.04
N SER A 189 -4.60 -11.41 21.14
CA SER A 189 -3.42 -12.15 20.74
C SER A 189 -2.66 -11.42 19.63
N TRP A 190 -1.37 -11.21 19.85
CA TRP A 190 -0.42 -10.62 18.89
C TRP A 190 0.67 -11.61 18.49
N LYS A 191 0.40 -12.91 18.64
CA LYS A 191 1.37 -14.01 18.54
C LYS A 191 2.18 -13.95 17.24
N ASN A 192 1.53 -13.68 16.12
CA ASN A 192 2.14 -13.64 14.79
C ASN A 192 2.33 -12.21 14.27
N TRP A 193 2.17 -11.20 15.11
CA TRP A 193 2.44 -9.81 14.77
C TRP A 193 3.94 -9.54 14.80
N LYS A 194 4.52 -9.13 13.67
CA LYS A 194 5.98 -8.91 13.52
C LYS A 194 6.30 -7.44 13.26
N PRO A 195 7.44 -6.92 13.77
CA PRO A 195 7.89 -5.57 13.43
C PRO A 195 8.20 -5.47 11.93
N ILE A 196 7.81 -4.34 11.35
CA ILE A 196 8.07 -4.04 9.94
C ILE A 196 9.56 -3.73 9.74
N ARG A 197 10.25 -4.50 8.89
CA ARG A 197 11.69 -4.37 8.62
C ARG A 197 11.98 -4.44 7.13
N VAL A 198 12.40 -3.33 6.53
CA VAL A 198 12.76 -3.24 5.11
C VAL A 198 14.26 -2.93 4.99
N ASP A 199 15.02 -3.90 4.49
CA ASP A 199 16.47 -3.82 4.29
C ASP A 199 16.81 -3.25 2.89
N TYR A 200 16.04 -2.25 2.45
CA TYR A 200 16.18 -1.60 1.15
C TYR A 200 16.27 -0.08 1.30
N SER A 201 17.31 0.53 0.70
CA SER A 201 17.65 1.93 0.96
C SER A 201 17.55 2.81 -0.29
N PRO A 202 16.97 4.03 -0.18
CA PRO A 202 16.99 5.02 -1.24
C PRO A 202 18.40 5.54 -1.59
N ALA A 203 19.37 5.36 -0.69
CA ALA A 203 20.75 5.85 -0.89
C ALA A 203 21.43 5.21 -2.12
N LYS A 204 20.99 4.01 -2.54
CA LYS A 204 21.56 3.26 -3.67
C LYS A 204 20.76 3.43 -4.97
N LYS A 205 20.06 4.56 -5.14
CA LYS A 205 19.24 4.86 -6.33
C LYS A 205 20.07 4.82 -7.62
N LYS A 206 19.59 4.09 -8.62
CA LYS A 206 20.13 4.11 -9.99
C LYS A 206 19.49 5.24 -10.80
N TRP A 207 20.21 5.76 -11.79
CA TRP A 207 19.68 6.81 -12.67
C TRP A 207 18.45 6.35 -13.47
N THR A 208 18.33 5.05 -13.75
CA THR A 208 17.18 4.44 -14.42
C THR A 208 15.96 4.26 -13.51
N GLN A 209 16.09 4.42 -12.18
CA GLN A 209 14.98 4.25 -11.25
C GLN A 209 14.13 5.53 -11.18
N PHE A 210 13.26 5.71 -12.16
CA PHE A 210 12.46 6.93 -12.34
C PHE A 210 10.95 6.71 -12.29
N LEU A 211 10.47 5.46 -12.34
CA LEU A 211 9.04 5.15 -12.26
C LEU A 211 8.53 5.31 -10.83
N ASP A 212 7.50 6.13 -10.64
CA ASP A 212 6.73 6.18 -9.39
C ASP A 212 5.89 4.91 -9.20
N PHE A 213 5.29 4.79 -8.01
CA PHE A 213 4.52 3.62 -7.62
C PHE A 213 3.37 3.30 -8.59
N GLU A 214 2.55 4.30 -8.94
CA GLU A 214 1.39 4.08 -9.81
C GLU A 214 1.83 3.68 -11.23
N THR A 215 2.87 4.34 -11.77
CA THR A 215 3.42 4.04 -13.08
C THR A 215 4.03 2.64 -13.13
N ALA A 216 4.76 2.24 -12.07
CA ALA A 216 5.30 0.89 -11.94
C ALA A 216 4.18 -0.15 -11.89
N HIS A 217 3.11 0.13 -11.15
CA HIS A 217 1.96 -0.77 -11.06
C HIS A 217 1.22 -0.93 -12.40
N GLU A 218 1.10 0.13 -13.21
CA GLU A 218 0.54 0.03 -14.57
C GLU A 218 1.30 -1.01 -15.43
N LEU A 219 2.63 -1.07 -15.29
CA LEU A 219 3.47 -2.05 -15.95
C LEU A 219 3.25 -3.46 -15.37
N PHE A 220 3.29 -3.56 -14.04
CA PHE A 220 3.18 -4.84 -13.34
C PHE A 220 1.85 -5.53 -13.62
N LYS A 221 0.71 -4.84 -13.52
CA LYS A 221 -0.61 -5.45 -13.77
C LYS A 221 -0.74 -6.00 -15.20
N THR A 222 -0.13 -5.32 -16.17
CA THR A 222 -0.17 -5.72 -17.58
C THR A 222 0.66 -6.99 -17.80
N THR A 223 1.88 -7.00 -17.27
CA THR A 223 2.75 -8.18 -17.25
C THR A 223 2.11 -9.36 -16.49
N PHE A 224 1.47 -9.09 -15.36
CA PHE A 224 0.71 -10.06 -14.56
C PHE A 224 -0.36 -10.74 -15.39
N CYS A 225 -1.22 -9.94 -16.04
CA CYS A 225 -2.27 -10.46 -16.91
C CYS A 225 -1.69 -11.34 -18.02
N PHE A 226 -0.53 -10.98 -18.58
CA PHE A 226 0.09 -11.74 -19.67
C PHE A 226 0.74 -13.07 -19.24
N TRP A 227 1.23 -13.19 -18.01
CA TRP A 227 1.93 -14.40 -17.54
C TRP A 227 1.15 -15.29 -16.57
N LEU A 228 -0.09 -14.92 -16.22
CA LEU A 228 -1.01 -15.74 -15.44
C LEU A 228 -2.12 -16.34 -16.30
N THR A 229 -2.66 -17.51 -15.92
CA THR A 229 -3.91 -17.96 -16.52
C THR A 229 -5.06 -16.99 -16.22
N ALA A 230 -6.14 -17.02 -17.00
CA ALA A 230 -7.30 -16.16 -16.78
C ALA A 230 -7.86 -16.30 -15.35
N LYS A 231 -7.90 -17.53 -14.81
CA LYS A 231 -8.36 -17.81 -13.44
C LYS A 231 -7.40 -17.30 -12.37
N GLU A 232 -6.10 -17.46 -12.55
CA GLU A 232 -5.10 -16.93 -11.62
C GLU A 232 -5.15 -15.39 -11.59
N TYR A 233 -5.26 -14.75 -12.75
CA TYR A 233 -5.38 -13.30 -12.82
C TYR A 233 -6.69 -12.80 -12.22
N GLU A 234 -7.82 -13.47 -12.48
CA GLU A 234 -9.10 -13.16 -11.87
C GLU A 234 -9.03 -13.28 -10.34
N ALA A 235 -8.46 -14.37 -9.82
CA ALA A 235 -8.26 -14.55 -8.39
C ALA A 235 -7.40 -13.45 -7.78
N ALA A 236 -6.28 -13.10 -8.42
CA ALA A 236 -5.38 -12.04 -7.97
C ALA A 236 -6.12 -10.68 -7.85
N ILE A 237 -6.79 -10.23 -8.91
CA ILE A 237 -7.43 -8.91 -8.90
C ILE A 237 -8.71 -8.84 -8.07
N ASN A 238 -9.32 -9.98 -7.73
CA ASN A 238 -10.53 -10.05 -6.90
C ASN A 238 -10.23 -10.35 -5.42
N SER A 239 -8.98 -10.70 -5.08
CA SER A 239 -8.54 -10.87 -3.69
C SER A 239 -8.73 -9.59 -2.87
N PHE A 240 -8.54 -8.42 -3.49
CA PHE A 240 -8.71 -7.11 -2.83
C PHE A 240 -10.14 -6.90 -2.31
N GLN A 241 -11.16 -7.56 -2.85
CA GLN A 241 -12.55 -7.39 -2.41
C GLN A 241 -12.74 -7.87 -0.97
N PHE A 242 -11.79 -8.67 -0.45
CA PHE A 242 -11.76 -9.10 0.92
C PHE A 242 -11.23 -8.04 1.89
N ASP A 243 -10.72 -6.88 1.44
CA ASP A 243 -10.38 -5.74 2.32
C ASP A 243 -11.52 -5.43 3.28
N HIS A 244 -12.74 -5.31 2.75
CA HIS A 244 -13.92 -5.06 3.55
C HIS A 244 -14.26 -6.20 4.52
N SER A 245 -14.03 -7.45 4.12
CA SER A 245 -14.31 -8.61 4.98
C SER A 245 -13.29 -8.73 6.12
N VAL A 246 -12.02 -8.41 5.84
CA VAL A 246 -10.96 -8.31 6.85
C VAL A 246 -11.26 -7.16 7.80
N GLY A 247 -11.64 -5.99 7.28
CA GLY A 247 -12.04 -4.83 8.09
C GLY A 247 -13.20 -5.16 9.05
N LEU A 248 -14.27 -5.80 8.55
CA LEU A 248 -15.40 -6.24 9.38
C LEU A 248 -14.99 -7.23 10.47
N ARG A 249 -14.06 -8.16 10.18
CA ARG A 249 -13.54 -9.08 11.21
C ARG A 249 -12.77 -8.33 12.29
N ILE A 250 -11.94 -7.37 11.91
CA ILE A 250 -11.19 -6.55 12.87
C ILE A 250 -12.16 -5.74 13.74
N ASP A 251 -13.14 -5.10 13.12
CA ASP A 251 -14.19 -4.33 13.81
C ASP A 251 -14.91 -5.19 14.86
N GLU A 252 -15.34 -6.40 14.50
CA GLU A 252 -15.97 -7.32 15.46
C GLU A 252 -14.98 -7.79 16.56
N ILE A 253 -13.76 -8.17 16.18
CA ILE A 253 -12.73 -8.64 17.13
C ILE A 253 -12.46 -7.61 18.22
N ILE A 254 -12.35 -6.33 17.88
CA ILE A 254 -11.95 -5.29 18.84
C ILE A 254 -13.13 -4.43 19.34
N GLY A 255 -14.34 -4.64 18.80
CA GLY A 255 -15.51 -3.83 19.11
C GLY A 255 -15.46 -2.42 18.53
N ALA A 256 -14.92 -2.26 17.32
CA ALA A 256 -14.85 -1.01 16.58
C ALA A 256 -15.84 -0.96 15.40
N ALA A 257 -15.87 0.16 14.68
CA ALA A 257 -16.73 0.36 13.52
C ALA A 257 -16.07 1.22 12.43
N ASN A 258 -14.73 1.20 12.35
CA ASN A 258 -13.97 2.12 11.49
C ASN A 258 -13.05 1.39 10.51
N PHE A 259 -12.72 0.11 10.71
CA PHE A 259 -11.82 -0.61 9.81
C PHE A 259 -12.48 -0.98 8.50
N ALA A 260 -13.72 -1.45 8.53
CA ALA A 260 -14.51 -1.70 7.32
C ALA A 260 -14.71 -0.41 6.48
N ASP A 261 -14.78 0.74 7.13
CA ASP A 261 -14.96 2.03 6.47
C ASP A 261 -13.70 2.51 5.71
N LEU A 262 -12.51 2.10 6.16
CA LEU A 262 -11.26 2.35 5.43
C LEU A 262 -11.19 1.58 4.10
N ALA A 263 -11.89 0.45 3.99
CA ALA A 263 -11.83 -0.38 2.81
C ALA A 263 -12.55 0.28 1.62
N TYR A 264 -11.85 0.48 0.52
CA TYR A 264 -12.47 0.88 -0.76
C TYR A 264 -13.00 -0.34 -1.52
N ASN A 265 -12.24 -1.43 -1.52
CA ASN A 265 -12.62 -2.67 -2.17
C ASN A 265 -13.62 -3.41 -1.27
N ARG A 266 -14.88 -3.47 -1.72
CA ARG A 266 -15.98 -4.06 -0.97
C ARG A 266 -16.73 -5.10 -1.79
N PHE A 267 -17.59 -5.86 -1.10
CA PHE A 267 -18.56 -6.79 -1.68
C PHE A 267 -17.91 -7.89 -2.56
N PRO A 268 -17.25 -8.91 -1.96
CA PRO A 268 -16.54 -9.97 -2.67
C PRO A 268 -17.39 -10.83 -3.60
N MET A 269 -18.72 -10.71 -3.53
CA MET A 269 -19.64 -11.34 -4.50
C MET A 269 -19.66 -10.65 -5.87
N ILE A 270 -19.08 -9.46 -6.00
CA ILE A 270 -18.97 -8.75 -7.28
C ILE A 270 -17.60 -9.06 -7.88
N LEU A 271 -17.61 -9.83 -8.98
CA LEU A 271 -16.41 -10.05 -9.77
C LEU A 271 -16.11 -8.82 -10.61
N VAL A 272 -14.89 -8.32 -10.48
CA VAL A 272 -14.41 -7.10 -11.14
C VAL A 272 -13.31 -7.42 -12.14
N GLY A 273 -13.31 -6.67 -13.24
CA GLY A 273 -12.31 -6.76 -14.30
C GLY A 273 -11.10 -5.83 -14.07
N PRO A 274 -10.25 -5.65 -15.10
CA PRO A 274 -9.04 -4.84 -15.02
C PRO A 274 -9.28 -3.32 -15.01
N THR A 275 -10.51 -2.87 -15.25
CA THR A 275 -10.87 -1.46 -15.25
C THR A 275 -10.67 -0.85 -13.86
N GLY A 276 -9.93 0.26 -13.77
CA GLY A 276 -9.64 0.93 -12.50
C GLY A 276 -8.68 0.17 -11.56
N LEU A 277 -8.05 -0.92 -12.02
CA LEU A 277 -7.23 -1.80 -11.17
C LEU A 277 -6.10 -1.07 -10.41
N SER A 278 -5.43 -0.10 -11.02
CA SER A 278 -4.36 0.64 -10.32
C SER A 278 -4.86 1.48 -9.16
N TYR A 279 -6.04 2.08 -9.31
CA TYR A 279 -6.65 2.82 -8.22
C TYR A 279 -7.09 1.88 -7.10
N ARG A 280 -7.70 0.74 -7.46
CA ARG A 280 -8.10 -0.29 -6.50
C ARG A 280 -6.91 -0.87 -5.72
N PHE A 281 -5.78 -1.09 -6.39
CA PHE A 281 -4.54 -1.52 -5.77
C PHE A 281 -3.97 -0.46 -4.80
N LEU A 282 -3.97 0.82 -5.20
CA LEU A 282 -3.58 1.91 -4.29
C LEU A 282 -4.48 1.95 -3.04
N MET A 283 -5.79 1.85 -3.23
CA MET A 283 -6.74 1.88 -2.11
C MET A 283 -6.62 0.65 -1.20
N HIS A 284 -6.31 -0.52 -1.76
CA HIS A 284 -5.98 -1.73 -1.00
C HIS A 284 -4.74 -1.51 -0.13
N GLY A 285 -3.65 -1.00 -0.72
CA GLY A 285 -2.44 -0.64 0.04
C GLY A 285 -2.71 0.37 1.15
N PHE A 286 -3.54 1.40 0.90
CA PHE A 286 -3.93 2.36 1.94
C PHE A 286 -4.76 1.73 3.05
N PHE A 287 -5.73 0.87 2.72
CA PHE A 287 -6.50 0.14 3.73
C PHE A 287 -5.57 -0.65 4.65
N VAL A 288 -4.68 -1.47 4.09
CA VAL A 288 -3.73 -2.29 4.84
C VAL A 288 -2.83 -1.42 5.73
N GLU A 289 -2.26 -0.35 5.17
CA GLU A 289 -1.34 0.54 5.87
C GLU A 289 -2.01 1.31 7.03
N HIS A 290 -3.20 1.86 6.80
CA HIS A 290 -3.95 2.58 7.82
C HIS A 290 -4.46 1.65 8.92
N ALA A 291 -4.97 0.47 8.55
CA ALA A 291 -5.41 -0.54 9.50
C ALA A 291 -4.23 -1.04 10.36
N HIS A 292 -3.09 -1.34 9.73
CA HIS A 292 -1.87 -1.73 10.43
C HIS A 292 -1.41 -0.65 11.41
N ALA A 293 -1.36 0.61 10.99
CA ALA A 293 -0.95 1.72 11.86
C ALA A 293 -1.92 1.92 13.05
N HIS A 294 -3.22 1.70 12.86
CA HIS A 294 -4.20 1.79 13.94
C HIS A 294 -3.99 0.67 14.97
N LEU A 295 -3.86 -0.58 14.50
CA LEU A 295 -3.60 -1.74 15.35
C LEU A 295 -2.24 -1.64 16.07
N GLU A 296 -1.19 -1.14 15.40
CA GLU A 296 0.11 -0.93 16.03
C GLU A 296 0.06 0.14 17.14
N ARG A 297 -0.70 1.23 16.95
CA ARG A 297 -0.91 2.22 18.02
C ARG A 297 -1.62 1.61 19.23
N MET A 298 -2.62 0.77 18.99
CA MET A 298 -3.33 0.04 20.03
C MET A 298 -2.38 -0.91 20.77
N ARG A 299 -1.64 -1.75 20.03
CA ARG A 299 -0.63 -2.67 20.56
C ARG A 299 0.44 -1.96 21.41
N ALA A 300 0.98 -0.85 20.90
CA ALA A 300 1.96 -0.04 21.61
C ALA A 300 1.37 0.65 22.85
N GLY A 301 0.09 1.06 22.80
CA GLY A 301 -0.65 1.61 23.94
C GLY A 301 -0.78 0.63 25.11
N MET A 302 -0.80 -0.68 24.84
CA MET A 302 -0.76 -1.74 25.84
C MET A 302 0.63 -1.97 26.45
N GLY A 303 1.66 -1.27 25.97
CA GLY A 303 3.05 -1.45 26.42
C GLY A 303 3.74 -2.69 25.83
N LEU A 304 3.20 -3.28 24.76
CA LEU A 304 3.84 -4.38 24.06
C LEU A 304 4.95 -3.85 23.15
N GLU A 305 6.20 -4.22 23.43
CA GLU A 305 7.36 -3.86 22.59
C GLU A 305 7.39 -4.67 21.29
N ASN A 306 8.17 -4.19 20.31
CA ASN A 306 8.43 -4.80 19.00
C ASN A 306 9.68 -5.69 19.00
#